data_AF-A0A7J6REE2-F1
#
_entry.id   AF-A0A7J6REE2-F1
#
_cell.length_a   1.000
_cell.length_b   1.000
_cell.length_c   1.000
_cell.angle_alpha   90.00
_cell.angle_beta   90.00
_cell.angle_gamma   90.00
#
_symmetry.space_group_name_H-M   'P 1'
#
loop_
_entity.id
_entity.type
_entity.pdbx_description
1 polymer ?
#
loop_
_entity_poly.entity_id
_entity_poly.type
_entity_poly.pdbx_seq_one_letter_code
_entity_poly.pdbx_strand_id
1 'polypeptide(L)'
;TISYLIIALANSAALLVVFRFIAGVGMGIGSFVTGVYISEIAPTHLRGVLGAGNQLCFALGACVVYAIGMGTRTGADSSDPAATSTTFCDWRALSYYCMIPSGLLFFAMFLSPETPRWLATRGRLDEAKNSLVAVRGLPIDDKQLAAEVKVLADVSASRSGENGSNNMPFKDRLKLLFSCKRQCIIACAVHSFAQFIGLNALAFYQTSFFQLAGLSNADLMSLTVQLVTAVSNLVACFLVDRLGRRPLLLWSGLGMAVGQFLLGLFFYLDRDGTATNLSWLPVLACYIVQITMATGVGPIRWMLSAELFPDEVRGLASSMATTVNW
;
A
#
# COMPACT_ATOMS: atom_id res chain seq x y z
N THR A 1 -6.44 11.31 -11.36
CA THR A 1 -7.64 11.98 -11.92
C THR A 1 -7.76 11.80 -13.43
N ILE A 2 -6.82 12.30 -14.24
CA ILE A 2 -6.89 12.24 -15.72
C ILE A 2 -7.07 10.80 -16.24
N SER A 3 -6.32 9.83 -15.70
CA SER A 3 -6.44 8.43 -16.12
C SER A 3 -7.83 7.86 -15.88
N TYR A 4 -8.46 8.15 -14.74
CA TYR A 4 -9.82 7.68 -14.44
C TYR A 4 -10.89 8.34 -15.31
N LEU A 5 -10.71 9.62 -15.65
CA LEU A 5 -11.61 10.31 -16.59
C LEU A 5 -11.56 9.64 -17.97
N ILE A 6 -10.37 9.36 -18.47
CA ILE A 6 -10.21 8.77 -19.82
C ILE A 6 -10.61 7.29 -19.82
N ILE A 7 -10.39 6.55 -18.72
CA ILE A 7 -10.95 5.21 -18.55
C ILE A 7 -12.47 5.29 -18.67
N ALA A 8 -13.15 6.19 -17.95
CA ALA A 8 -14.61 6.30 -17.99
C ALA A 8 -15.16 6.59 -19.40
N LEU A 9 -14.42 7.39 -20.18
CA LEU A 9 -14.75 7.76 -21.56
C LEU A 9 -14.22 6.78 -22.62
N ALA A 10 -13.60 5.66 -22.21
CA ALA A 10 -12.93 4.78 -23.14
C ALA A 10 -13.92 4.02 -24.04
N ASN A 11 -13.61 4.04 -25.34
CA ASN A 11 -14.36 3.36 -26.40
C ASN A 11 -13.58 2.22 -27.07
N SER A 12 -12.34 1.97 -26.64
CA SER A 12 -11.51 0.88 -27.15
C SER A 12 -10.73 0.21 -26.02
N ALA A 13 -10.51 -1.11 -26.15
CA ALA A 13 -9.70 -1.88 -25.21
C ALA A 13 -8.25 -1.36 -25.14
N ALA A 14 -7.69 -0.93 -26.27
CA ALA A 14 -6.36 -0.34 -26.32
C ALA A 14 -6.26 0.93 -25.44
N LEU A 15 -7.27 1.80 -25.50
CA LEU A 15 -7.31 3.01 -24.66
C LEU A 15 -7.40 2.65 -23.18
N LEU A 16 -8.22 1.64 -22.82
CA LEU A 16 -8.29 1.14 -21.44
C LEU A 16 -6.93 0.64 -20.95
N VAL A 17 -6.23 -0.18 -21.74
CA VAL A 17 -4.92 -0.72 -21.36
C VAL A 17 -3.90 0.39 -21.15
N VAL A 18 -3.81 1.35 -22.09
CA VAL A 18 -2.88 2.47 -22.00
C VAL A 18 -3.14 3.31 -20.75
N PHE A 19 -4.39 3.65 -20.45
CA PHE A 19 -4.69 4.48 -19.28
C PHE A 19 -4.64 3.72 -17.95
N ARG A 20 -4.85 2.40 -17.96
CA ARG A 20 -4.52 1.55 -16.80
C ARG A 20 -3.02 1.49 -16.55
N PHE A 21 -2.21 1.43 -17.59
CA PHE A 21 -0.75 1.52 -17.46
C PHE A 21 -0.34 2.87 -16.85
N ILE A 22 -0.86 3.99 -17.36
CA ILE A 22 -0.59 5.33 -16.81
C ILE A 22 -1.06 5.44 -15.35
N ALA A 23 -2.24 4.90 -15.03
CA ALA A 23 -2.72 4.84 -13.64
C ALA A 23 -1.77 4.02 -12.75
N GLY A 24 -1.24 2.89 -13.25
CA GLY A 24 -0.25 2.07 -12.56
C GLY A 24 1.05 2.82 -12.28
N VAL A 25 1.58 3.57 -13.25
CA VAL A 25 2.75 4.44 -13.05
C VAL A 25 2.48 5.47 -11.94
N GLY A 26 1.29 6.09 -11.94
CA GLY A 26 0.86 7.00 -10.88
C GLY A 26 0.79 6.34 -9.50
N MET A 27 0.22 5.13 -9.40
CA MET A 27 0.19 4.37 -8.15
C MET A 27 1.59 4.00 -7.65
N GLY A 28 2.50 3.62 -8.55
CA GLY A 28 3.88 3.28 -8.20
C GLY A 28 4.63 4.48 -7.59
N ILE A 29 4.57 5.64 -8.25
CA ILE A 29 5.15 6.89 -7.75
C ILE A 29 4.50 7.27 -6.41
N GLY A 30 3.16 7.25 -6.34
CA GLY A 30 2.42 7.63 -5.15
C GLY A 30 2.72 6.74 -3.94
N SER A 31 2.93 5.44 -4.15
CA SER A 31 3.25 4.49 -3.08
C SER A 31 4.60 4.80 -2.42
N PHE A 32 5.60 5.20 -3.21
CA PHE A 32 6.90 5.61 -2.69
C PHE A 32 6.84 7.00 -2.03
N VAL A 33 6.28 7.99 -2.72
CA VAL A 33 6.23 9.39 -2.24
C VAL A 33 5.44 9.50 -0.93
N THR A 34 4.30 8.82 -0.82
CA THR A 34 3.48 8.83 0.41
C THR A 34 4.26 8.31 1.62
N GLY A 35 5.00 7.21 1.45
CA GLY A 35 5.82 6.65 2.53
C GLY A 35 6.91 7.60 3.01
N VAL A 36 7.62 8.25 2.07
CA VAL A 36 8.65 9.26 2.40
C VAL A 36 8.03 10.45 3.12
N TYR A 37 6.96 11.00 2.56
CA TYR A 37 6.26 12.16 3.12
C TYR A 37 5.80 11.91 4.56
N ILE A 38 5.12 10.79 4.81
CA ILE A 38 4.71 10.39 6.16
C ILE A 38 5.92 10.24 7.09
N SER A 39 7.01 9.61 6.63
CA SER A 39 8.18 9.39 7.48
C SER A 39 8.90 10.67 7.92
N GLU A 40 8.87 11.71 7.08
CA GLU A 40 9.55 12.99 7.31
C GLU A 40 8.70 13.96 8.16
N ILE A 41 7.38 13.86 8.06
CA ILE A 41 6.45 14.71 8.79
C ILE A 41 6.04 14.10 10.12
N ALA A 42 5.95 12.78 10.22
CA ALA A 42 5.55 12.11 11.45
C ALA A 42 6.53 12.38 12.62
N PRO A 43 6.01 12.69 13.82
CA PRO A 43 6.80 12.67 15.04
C PRO A 43 7.46 11.30 15.24
N THR A 44 8.65 11.27 15.84
CA THR A 44 9.42 10.02 16.04
C THR A 44 8.64 8.93 16.77
N HIS A 45 7.81 9.28 17.75
CA HIS A 45 7.00 8.35 18.53
C HIS A 45 5.70 7.89 17.83
N LEU A 46 5.24 8.57 16.77
CA LEU A 46 4.05 8.21 15.99
C LEU A 46 4.37 7.69 14.58
N ARG A 47 5.65 7.66 14.19
CA ARG A 47 6.08 7.29 12.84
C ARG A 47 5.63 5.88 12.44
N GLY A 48 5.68 4.93 13.37
CA GLY A 48 5.19 3.55 13.15
C GLY A 48 3.69 3.52 12.85
N VAL A 49 2.89 4.15 13.72
CA VAL A 49 1.43 4.22 13.61
C VAL A 49 0.99 4.96 12.34
N LEU A 50 1.57 6.14 12.04
CA LEU A 50 1.24 6.91 10.84
C LEU A 50 1.70 6.21 9.56
N GLY A 51 2.85 5.51 9.61
CA GLY A 51 3.32 4.67 8.51
C GLY A 51 2.38 3.50 8.23
N ALA A 52 1.91 2.81 9.27
CA ALA A 52 0.92 1.75 9.15
C ALA A 52 -0.46 2.28 8.69
N GLY A 53 -0.79 3.52 9.04
CA GLY A 53 -1.99 4.22 8.57
C GLY A 53 -2.12 4.29 7.04
N ASN A 54 -1.00 4.33 6.30
CA ASN A 54 -1.03 4.23 4.84
C ASN A 54 -1.67 2.92 4.35
N GLN A 55 -1.31 1.80 4.97
CA GLN A 55 -1.86 0.48 4.62
C GLN A 55 -3.34 0.37 5.01
N LEU A 56 -3.74 1.01 6.11
CA LEU A 56 -5.14 1.14 6.50
C LEU A 56 -5.94 1.92 5.45
N CYS A 57 -5.42 3.04 4.93
CA CYS A 57 -6.07 3.80 3.86
C CYS A 57 -6.27 2.95 2.59
N PHE A 58 -5.30 2.12 2.21
CA PHE A 58 -5.46 1.16 1.12
C PHE A 58 -6.59 0.16 1.39
N ALA A 59 -6.67 -0.40 2.61
CA ALA A 59 -7.71 -1.35 2.97
C ALA A 59 -9.11 -0.70 3.00
N LEU A 60 -9.24 0.52 3.52
CA LEU A 60 -10.48 1.29 3.51
C LEU A 60 -10.90 1.65 2.08
N GLY A 61 -9.96 2.08 1.23
CA GLY A 61 -10.22 2.34 -0.18
C GLY A 61 -10.74 1.10 -0.90
N ALA A 62 -10.17 -0.07 -0.62
CA ALA A 62 -10.68 -1.33 -1.15
C ALA A 62 -12.10 -1.63 -0.67
N CYS A 63 -12.42 -1.41 0.63
CA CYS A 63 -13.79 -1.58 1.14
C CYS A 63 -14.79 -0.68 0.40
N VAL A 64 -14.44 0.60 0.19
CA VAL A 64 -15.29 1.56 -0.53
C VAL A 64 -15.51 1.11 -1.97
N VAL A 65 -14.47 0.68 -2.68
CA VAL A 65 -14.59 0.20 -4.07
C VAL A 65 -15.45 -1.05 -4.17
N TYR A 66 -15.30 -2.01 -3.24
CA TYR A 66 -16.16 -3.19 -3.19
C TYR A 66 -17.62 -2.86 -2.85
N ALA A 67 -17.87 -1.90 -1.95
CA ALA A 67 -19.21 -1.45 -1.61
C ALA A 67 -19.88 -0.71 -2.77
N ILE A 68 -19.16 0.20 -3.44
CA ILE A 68 -19.66 0.89 -4.65
C ILE A 68 -19.91 -0.13 -5.75
N GLY A 69 -18.97 -1.06 -6.00
CA GLY A 69 -19.13 -2.08 -7.03
C GLY A 69 -20.32 -3.01 -6.80
N MET A 70 -20.70 -3.24 -5.55
CA MET A 70 -21.95 -3.94 -5.19
C MET A 70 -23.19 -3.08 -5.48
N GLY A 71 -23.16 -1.79 -5.13
CA GLY A 71 -24.28 -0.87 -5.33
C GLY A 71 -24.49 -0.40 -6.77
N THR A 72 -23.46 -0.41 -7.61
CA THR A 72 -23.48 0.00 -9.02
C THR A 72 -23.55 -1.19 -9.98
N ARG A 73 -24.04 -2.34 -9.52
CA ARG A 73 -24.31 -3.46 -10.42
C ARG A 73 -25.40 -3.06 -11.41
N THR A 74 -25.09 -3.20 -12.69
CA THR A 74 -26.10 -3.09 -13.73
C THR A 74 -27.01 -4.30 -13.66
N GLY A 75 -28.32 -4.08 -13.62
CA GLY A 75 -29.32 -5.13 -13.77
C GLY A 75 -29.23 -5.82 -15.14
N ALA A 76 -30.04 -6.85 -15.33
CA ALA A 76 -30.09 -7.73 -16.52
C ALA A 76 -30.32 -7.01 -17.88
N ASP A 77 -30.58 -5.71 -17.88
CA ASP A 77 -30.97 -4.92 -19.07
C ASP A 77 -29.78 -4.26 -19.79
N SER A 78 -28.60 -4.88 -19.72
CA SER A 78 -27.44 -4.51 -20.53
C SER A 78 -27.67 -4.91 -21.99
N SER A 79 -27.38 -4.01 -22.93
CA SER A 79 -27.47 -4.24 -24.38
C SER A 79 -26.46 -5.26 -24.94
N ASP A 80 -25.67 -5.89 -24.07
CA ASP A 80 -24.68 -6.90 -24.42
C ASP A 80 -25.25 -8.31 -24.16
N PRO A 81 -25.41 -9.17 -25.19
CA PRO A 81 -25.96 -10.51 -25.04
C PRO A 81 -25.11 -11.46 -24.17
N ALA A 82 -23.89 -11.06 -23.77
CA ALA A 82 -23.07 -11.79 -22.79
C ALA A 82 -23.20 -11.26 -21.35
N ALA A 83 -23.94 -10.16 -21.12
CA ALA A 83 -24.10 -9.55 -19.81
C ALA A 83 -25.21 -10.24 -19.02
N THR A 84 -24.82 -11.19 -18.17
CA THR A 84 -25.72 -11.73 -17.16
C THR A 84 -25.83 -10.73 -16.00
N SER A 85 -27.02 -10.65 -15.38
CA SER A 85 -27.33 -9.84 -14.18
C SER A 85 -26.41 -10.07 -12.96
N THR A 86 -25.56 -11.08 -13.03
CA THR A 86 -24.65 -11.52 -11.98
C THR A 86 -23.20 -11.05 -12.17
N THR A 87 -22.84 -10.51 -13.34
CA THR A 87 -21.42 -10.50 -13.75
C THR A 87 -20.78 -9.12 -13.88
N PHE A 88 -21.50 -8.05 -14.23
CA PHE A 88 -20.86 -6.76 -14.55
C PHE A 88 -21.30 -5.60 -13.63
N CYS A 89 -20.30 -4.95 -13.04
CA CYS A 89 -20.41 -3.63 -12.41
C CYS A 89 -20.35 -2.56 -13.51
N ASP A 90 -21.08 -1.44 -13.36
CA ASP A 90 -20.86 -0.26 -14.19
C ASP A 90 -19.47 0.32 -13.91
N TRP A 91 -18.50 -0.19 -14.66
CA TRP A 91 -17.09 0.16 -14.53
C TRP A 91 -16.82 1.62 -14.91
N ARG A 92 -17.71 2.26 -15.69
CA ARG A 92 -17.61 3.68 -16.02
C ARG A 92 -18.02 4.53 -14.82
N ALA A 93 -19.17 4.23 -14.22
CA ALA A 93 -19.59 4.86 -12.97
C ALA A 93 -18.54 4.69 -11.87
N LEU A 94 -17.99 3.47 -11.71
CA LEU A 94 -16.92 3.19 -10.76
C LEU A 94 -15.68 4.07 -11.01
N SER A 95 -15.31 4.29 -12.26
CA SER A 95 -14.18 5.16 -12.62
C SER A 95 -14.45 6.64 -12.25
N TYR A 96 -15.68 7.13 -12.41
CA TYR A 96 -16.06 8.47 -11.93
C TYR A 96 -16.01 8.58 -10.41
N TYR A 97 -16.46 7.57 -9.67
CA TYR A 97 -16.34 7.56 -8.21
C TYR A 97 -14.88 7.57 -7.75
N CYS A 98 -14.00 6.80 -8.39
CA CYS A 98 -12.55 6.81 -8.11
C CYS A 98 -11.88 8.16 -8.43
N MET A 99 -12.47 8.95 -9.32
CA MET A 99 -11.98 10.28 -9.65
C MET A 99 -12.13 11.27 -8.47
N ILE A 100 -13.17 11.12 -7.65
CA ILE A 100 -13.47 12.00 -6.50
C ILE A 100 -12.31 12.02 -5.48
N PRO A 101 -11.91 10.90 -4.84
CA PRO A 101 -10.82 10.92 -3.86
C PRO A 101 -9.48 11.30 -4.51
N SER A 102 -9.24 10.94 -5.77
CA SER A 102 -8.03 11.36 -6.49
C SER A 102 -7.99 12.87 -6.74
N GLY A 103 -9.13 13.50 -7.05
CA GLY A 103 -9.26 14.94 -7.23
C GLY A 103 -9.13 15.68 -5.90
N LEU A 104 -9.78 15.18 -4.85
CA LEU A 104 -9.63 15.72 -3.49
C LEU A 104 -8.18 15.69 -3.02
N LEU A 105 -7.45 14.59 -3.25
CA LEU A 105 -6.04 14.50 -2.93
C LEU A 105 -5.21 15.54 -3.71
N PHE A 106 -5.50 15.74 -5.00
CA PHE A 106 -4.82 16.74 -5.82
C PHE A 106 -4.99 18.16 -5.25
N PHE A 107 -6.20 18.55 -4.86
CA PHE A 107 -6.45 19.86 -4.26
C PHE A 107 -5.86 19.97 -2.84
N ALA A 108 -5.98 18.91 -2.04
CA ALA A 108 -5.43 18.87 -0.69
C ALA A 108 -3.90 19.05 -0.65
N MET A 109 -3.19 18.59 -1.67
CA MET A 109 -1.74 18.76 -1.75
C MET A 109 -1.30 20.22 -1.89
N PHE A 110 -2.11 21.12 -2.45
CA PHE A 110 -1.78 22.56 -2.48
C PHE A 110 -1.88 23.23 -1.10
N LEU A 111 -2.68 22.66 -0.19
CA LEU A 111 -2.84 23.14 1.18
C LEU A 111 -1.79 22.56 2.12
N SER A 112 -1.14 21.46 1.71
CA SER A 112 -0.23 20.70 2.55
C SER A 112 1.17 21.32 2.57
N PRO A 113 1.81 21.46 3.74
CA PRO A 113 3.15 22.02 3.81
C PRO A 113 4.20 21.05 3.24
N GLU A 114 5.26 21.61 2.64
CA GLU A 114 6.41 20.84 2.16
C GLU A 114 7.18 20.21 3.33
N THR A 115 7.85 19.06 3.13
CA THR A 115 8.50 18.37 4.25
C THR A 115 9.66 19.21 4.84
N PRO A 116 9.74 19.37 6.17
CA PRO A 116 10.81 20.17 6.82
C PRO A 116 12.21 19.69 6.44
N ARG A 117 12.37 18.36 6.31
CA ARG A 117 13.64 17.73 5.94
C ARG A 117 14.04 18.07 4.51
N TRP A 118 13.11 18.06 3.55
CA TRP A 118 13.41 18.44 2.17
C TRP A 118 13.82 19.93 2.08
N LEU A 119 13.09 20.82 2.76
CA LEU A 119 13.42 22.25 2.82
C LEU A 119 14.81 22.51 3.41
N ALA A 120 15.14 21.84 4.52
CA ALA A 120 16.46 21.91 5.12
C ALA A 120 17.56 21.39 4.18
N THR A 121 17.31 20.31 3.44
CA THR A 121 18.28 19.79 2.47
C THR A 121 18.50 20.69 1.24
N ARG A 122 17.62 21.67 1.02
CA ARG A 122 17.73 22.72 0.01
C ARG A 122 18.32 24.03 0.57
N GLY A 123 18.74 24.04 1.84
CA GLY A 123 19.27 25.23 2.51
C GLY A 123 18.20 26.26 2.92
N ARG A 124 16.91 25.93 2.80
CA ARG A 124 15.77 26.80 3.14
C ARG A 124 15.35 26.59 4.60
N LEU A 125 16.23 26.94 5.54
CA LEU A 125 16.02 26.65 6.97
C LEU A 125 14.84 27.40 7.59
N ASP A 126 14.59 28.65 7.19
CA ASP A 126 13.46 29.43 7.72
C ASP A 126 12.12 28.81 7.32
N GLU A 127 12.00 28.36 6.07
CA GLU A 127 10.82 27.66 5.59
C GLU A 127 10.67 26.28 6.23
N ALA A 128 11.78 25.56 6.43
CA ALA A 128 11.77 24.29 7.14
C ALA A 128 11.22 24.45 8.57
N LYS A 129 11.60 25.54 9.26
CA LYS A 129 11.08 25.89 10.58
C LYS A 129 9.57 26.19 10.54
N ASN A 130 9.12 26.97 9.56
CA ASN A 130 7.69 27.29 9.41
C ASN A 130 6.84 26.05 9.11
N SER A 131 7.33 25.17 8.23
CA SER A 131 6.68 23.88 7.95
C SER A 131 6.62 23.01 9.21
N LEU A 132 7.71 22.95 9.98
CA LEU A 132 7.75 22.17 11.22
C LEU A 132 6.77 22.70 12.27
N VAL A 133 6.63 24.02 12.41
CA VAL A 133 5.62 24.67 13.27
C VAL A 133 4.21 24.30 12.80
N ALA A 134 3.94 24.40 11.49
CA ALA A 134 2.63 24.06 10.93
C ALA A 134 2.24 22.60 11.16
N VAL A 135 3.21 21.67 11.05
CA VAL A 135 3.00 20.23 11.24
C VAL A 135 2.87 19.86 12.72
N ARG A 136 3.69 20.44 13.59
CA ARG A 136 3.71 20.10 15.03
C ARG A 136 2.62 20.83 15.82
N GLY A 137 2.14 21.97 15.33
CA GLY A 137 1.20 22.83 16.04
C GLY A 137 1.76 23.43 17.33
N LEU A 138 3.09 23.41 17.50
CA LEU A 138 3.78 23.89 18.70
C LEU A 138 4.25 25.34 18.53
N PRO A 139 4.29 26.15 19.60
CA PRO A 139 4.90 27.48 19.57
C PRO A 139 6.38 27.42 19.15
N ILE A 140 6.84 28.49 18.51
CA ILE A 140 8.21 28.61 17.98
C ILE A 140 9.30 28.40 19.06
N ASP A 141 8.98 28.69 20.32
CA ASP A 141 9.91 28.64 21.46
C ASP A 141 9.89 27.31 22.24
N ASP A 142 9.16 26.29 21.76
CA ASP A 142 9.18 24.98 22.40
C ASP A 142 10.58 24.33 22.30
N LYS A 143 11.08 23.80 23.43
CA LYS A 143 12.37 23.10 23.50
C LYS A 143 12.44 21.89 22.56
N GLN A 144 11.32 21.19 22.34
CA GLN A 144 11.27 20.06 21.40
C GLN A 144 11.44 20.54 19.95
N LEU A 145 10.79 21.64 19.59
CA LEU A 145 10.91 22.24 18.28
C LEU A 145 12.33 22.76 18.03
N ALA A 146 12.93 23.44 19.01
CA ALA A 146 14.31 23.92 18.92
C ALA A 146 15.33 22.78 18.72
N ALA A 147 15.11 21.63 19.37
CA ALA A 147 15.94 20.43 19.18
C ALA A 147 15.79 19.85 17.77
N GLU A 148 14.56 19.72 17.25
CA GLU A 148 14.31 19.24 15.87
C GLU A 148 14.87 20.22 14.82
N VAL A 149 14.74 21.54 15.03
CA VAL A 149 15.32 22.57 14.16
C VAL A 149 16.85 22.48 14.15
N LYS A 150 17.49 22.20 15.28
CA LYS A 150 18.95 22.01 15.36
C LYS A 150 19.39 20.80 14.52
N VAL A 151 18.66 19.68 14.59
CA VAL A 151 18.92 18.51 13.73
C VAL A 151 18.77 18.86 12.24
N LEU A 152 17.76 19.66 11.87
CA LEU A 152 17.58 20.13 10.50
C LEU A 152 18.70 21.07 10.05
N ALA A 153 19.19 21.95 10.94
CA ALA A 153 20.33 22.82 10.69
C ALA A 153 21.63 22.02 10.48
N ASP A 154 21.85 20.97 11.27
CA ASP A 154 22.99 20.06 11.10
C ASP A 154 22.91 19.29 9.77
N VAL A 155 21.70 18.88 9.34
CA VAL A 155 21.46 18.26 8.03
C VAL A 155 21.74 19.25 6.88
N SER A 156 21.38 20.52 7.05
CA SER A 156 21.69 21.56 6.07
C SER A 156 23.21 21.83 6.02
N ALA A 157 23.85 22.01 7.17
CA ALA A 157 25.27 22.32 7.30
C ALA A 157 26.19 21.17 6.80
N SER A 158 25.83 19.92 7.09
CA SER A 158 26.53 18.74 6.57
C SER A 158 26.43 18.60 5.05
N ARG A 159 25.46 19.26 4.40
CA ARG A 159 25.37 19.34 2.93
C ARG A 159 26.08 20.55 2.33
N SER A 160 26.11 21.68 3.02
CA SER A 160 26.76 22.91 2.53
C SER A 160 28.26 23.01 2.85
N GLY A 161 28.77 22.24 3.81
CA GLY A 161 30.21 22.11 4.05
C GLY A 161 30.93 21.33 2.94
N GLU A 162 32.22 21.61 2.73
CA GLU A 162 33.11 21.04 1.68
C GLU A 162 33.20 19.50 1.65
N ASN A 163 32.61 18.79 2.62
CA ASN A 163 32.46 17.34 2.67
C ASN A 163 30.97 16.92 2.61
N GLY A 164 30.22 17.47 1.65
CA GLY A 164 28.82 17.11 1.42
C GLY A 164 28.64 15.60 1.27
N SER A 165 28.23 14.93 2.34
CA SER A 165 28.08 13.46 2.49
C SER A 165 27.20 12.81 1.41
N ASN A 166 26.49 13.59 0.60
CA ASN A 166 25.64 13.11 -0.47
C ASN A 166 26.22 13.26 -1.89
N ASN A 167 27.45 13.74 -2.06
CA ASN A 167 28.13 13.74 -3.36
C ASN A 167 28.89 12.42 -3.63
N MET A 168 28.54 11.34 -2.93
CA MET A 168 29.01 10.01 -3.28
C MET A 168 28.56 9.71 -4.73
N PRO A 169 29.50 9.51 -5.67
CA PRO A 169 29.18 9.22 -7.06
C PRO A 169 28.22 8.03 -7.15
N PHE A 170 27.33 8.00 -8.14
CA PHE A 170 26.39 6.89 -8.33
C PHE A 170 27.09 5.52 -8.34
N LYS A 171 28.32 5.45 -8.88
CA LYS A 171 29.16 4.25 -8.86
C LYS A 171 29.52 3.77 -7.45
N ASP A 172 29.81 4.68 -6.52
CA ASP A 172 30.20 4.32 -5.15
C ASP A 172 28.97 4.00 -4.30
N ARG A 173 27.83 4.65 -4.56
CA ARG A 173 26.53 4.22 -4.00
C ARG A 173 26.17 2.81 -4.44
N LEU A 174 26.41 2.49 -5.72
CA LEU A 174 26.15 1.16 -6.25
C LEU A 174 27.08 0.12 -5.62
N LYS A 175 28.38 0.43 -5.45
CA LYS A 175 29.30 -0.43 -4.68
C LYS A 175 28.82 -0.64 -3.25
N LEU A 176 28.39 0.41 -2.55
CA LEU A 176 27.89 0.31 -1.18
C LEU A 176 26.62 -0.54 -1.10
N LEU A 177 25.72 -0.42 -2.07
CA LEU A 177 24.55 -1.28 -2.20
C LEU A 177 24.94 -2.76 -2.35
N PHE A 178 25.92 -3.05 -3.21
CA PHE A 178 26.44 -4.41 -3.39
C PHE A 178 27.19 -4.93 -2.15
N SER A 179 27.79 -4.05 -1.34
CA SER A 179 28.32 -4.42 -0.02
C SER A 179 27.20 -4.82 0.95
N CYS A 180 26.04 -4.16 0.87
CA CYS A 180 24.81 -4.51 1.58
C CYS A 180 23.99 -5.63 0.90
N LYS A 181 24.66 -6.57 0.21
CA LYS A 181 23.99 -7.66 -0.54
C LYS A 181 23.01 -8.47 0.30
N ARG A 182 23.35 -8.75 1.57
CA ARG A 182 22.50 -9.57 2.45
C ARG A 182 21.19 -8.85 2.77
N GLN A 183 21.25 -7.56 3.09
CA GLN A 183 20.06 -6.76 3.36
C GLN A 183 19.19 -6.60 2.10
N CYS A 184 19.81 -6.39 0.94
CA CYS A 184 19.10 -6.30 -0.34
C CYS A 184 18.37 -7.61 -0.67
N ILE A 185 19.05 -8.75 -0.53
CA ILE A 185 18.44 -10.07 -0.77
C ILE A 185 17.26 -10.29 0.17
N ILE A 186 17.39 -9.96 1.45
CA ILE A 186 16.29 -10.13 2.42
C ILE A 186 15.10 -9.23 2.04
N ALA A 187 15.33 -7.95 1.76
CA ALA A 187 14.26 -7.02 1.39
C ALA A 187 13.54 -7.47 0.10
N CYS A 188 14.30 -7.77 -0.96
CA CYS A 188 13.73 -8.26 -2.21
C CYS A 188 12.98 -9.58 -2.02
N ALA A 189 13.54 -10.54 -1.27
CA ALA A 189 12.90 -11.82 -1.01
C ALA A 189 11.57 -11.66 -0.27
N VAL A 190 11.50 -10.80 0.76
CA VAL A 190 10.26 -10.54 1.49
C VAL A 190 9.19 -9.94 0.57
N HIS A 191 9.55 -9.00 -0.31
CA HIS A 191 8.62 -8.43 -1.28
C HIS A 191 8.18 -9.42 -2.37
N SER A 192 9.10 -10.24 -2.88
CA SER A 192 8.78 -11.29 -3.86
C SER A 192 7.87 -12.35 -3.25
N PHE A 193 8.20 -12.86 -2.07
CA PHE A 193 7.37 -13.88 -1.40
C PHE A 193 5.98 -13.34 -1.08
N ALA A 194 5.86 -12.07 -0.68
CA ALA A 194 4.56 -11.44 -0.52
C ALA A 194 3.71 -11.53 -1.80
N GLN A 195 4.30 -11.36 -2.99
CA GLN A 195 3.56 -11.52 -4.25
C GLN A 195 3.30 -12.97 -4.63
N PHE A 196 4.27 -13.87 -4.43
CA PHE A 196 4.11 -15.30 -4.77
C PHE A 196 3.06 -16.00 -3.92
N ILE A 197 2.76 -15.50 -2.72
CA ILE A 197 1.63 -15.98 -1.91
C ILE A 197 0.28 -15.73 -2.61
N GLY A 198 0.22 -14.89 -3.63
CA GLY A 198 -0.98 -14.65 -4.42
C GLY A 198 -1.88 -13.55 -3.86
N LEU A 199 -1.32 -12.58 -3.13
CA LEU A 199 -2.08 -11.50 -2.51
C LEU A 199 -2.91 -10.71 -3.53
N ASN A 200 -2.30 -10.33 -4.65
CA ASN A 200 -3.00 -9.63 -5.73
C ASN A 200 -4.04 -10.51 -6.42
N ALA A 201 -3.76 -11.81 -6.59
CA ALA A 201 -4.72 -12.74 -7.19
C ALA A 201 -5.97 -12.87 -6.31
N LEU A 202 -5.78 -13.01 -5.00
CA LEU A 202 -6.88 -13.07 -4.04
C LEU A 202 -7.66 -11.75 -4.04
N ALA A 203 -6.97 -10.60 -4.04
CA ALA A 203 -7.61 -9.29 -4.01
C ALA A 203 -8.39 -8.93 -5.30
N PHE A 204 -7.92 -9.37 -6.47
CA PHE A 204 -8.56 -9.05 -7.77
C PHE A 204 -9.67 -10.03 -8.14
N TYR A 205 -9.51 -11.31 -7.80
CA TYR A 205 -10.43 -12.37 -8.19
C TYR A 205 -11.27 -12.89 -7.01
N GLN A 206 -11.29 -12.17 -5.87
CA GLN A 206 -12.02 -12.60 -4.66
C GLN A 206 -13.47 -12.96 -4.94
N THR A 207 -14.22 -12.05 -5.57
CA THR A 207 -15.62 -12.27 -5.92
C THR A 207 -15.77 -13.47 -6.85
N SER A 208 -14.88 -13.60 -7.83
CA SER A 208 -14.88 -14.73 -8.76
C SER A 208 -14.61 -16.06 -8.05
N PHE A 209 -13.69 -16.12 -7.09
CA PHE A 209 -13.45 -17.33 -6.30
C PHE A 209 -14.69 -17.75 -5.51
N PHE A 210 -15.41 -16.80 -4.92
CA PHE A 210 -16.65 -17.09 -4.19
C PHE A 210 -17.81 -17.47 -5.11
N GLN A 211 -17.89 -16.88 -6.31
CA GLN A 211 -18.85 -17.32 -7.33
C GLN A 211 -18.56 -18.75 -7.80
N LEU A 212 -17.30 -19.09 -8.04
CA LEU A 212 -16.88 -20.44 -8.42
C LEU A 212 -17.14 -21.46 -7.30
N ALA A 213 -17.00 -21.06 -6.04
CA ALA A 213 -17.34 -21.88 -4.88
C ALA A 213 -18.87 -22.04 -4.63
N GLY A 214 -19.71 -21.52 -5.54
CA GLY A 214 -21.16 -21.67 -5.49
C GLY A 214 -21.88 -20.71 -4.54
N LEU A 215 -21.23 -19.65 -4.04
CA LEU A 215 -21.89 -18.68 -3.16
C LEU A 215 -22.77 -17.71 -3.95
N SER A 216 -24.08 -17.72 -3.69
CA SER A 216 -25.03 -16.74 -4.23
C SER A 216 -24.76 -15.32 -3.74
N ASN A 217 -24.18 -15.16 -2.54
CA ASN A 217 -23.86 -13.86 -1.92
C ASN A 217 -22.36 -13.51 -2.01
N ALA A 218 -21.69 -13.91 -3.09
CA ALA A 218 -20.24 -13.75 -3.27
C ALA A 218 -19.74 -12.30 -3.10
N ASP A 219 -20.52 -11.30 -3.50
CA ASP A 219 -20.16 -9.89 -3.36
C ASP A 219 -20.18 -9.42 -1.91
N LEU A 220 -21.23 -9.82 -1.17
CA LEU A 220 -21.36 -9.50 0.24
C LEU A 220 -20.21 -10.16 1.03
N MET A 221 -19.89 -11.41 0.72
CA MET A 221 -18.75 -12.11 1.32
C MET A 221 -17.41 -11.48 0.96
N SER A 222 -17.25 -10.98 -0.26
CA SER A 222 -16.04 -10.26 -0.65
C SER A 222 -15.90 -8.94 0.11
N LEU A 223 -17.00 -8.20 0.28
CA LEU A 223 -17.02 -6.98 1.09
C LEU A 223 -16.66 -7.27 2.55
N THR A 224 -17.21 -8.34 3.15
CA THR A 224 -16.88 -8.68 4.54
C THR A 224 -15.41 -9.05 4.72
N VAL A 225 -14.79 -9.74 3.75
CA VAL A 225 -13.34 -10.00 3.73
C VAL A 225 -12.54 -8.71 3.69
N GLN A 226 -12.93 -7.72 2.87
CA GLN A 226 -12.27 -6.42 2.86
C GLN A 226 -12.43 -5.67 4.18
N LEU A 227 -13.61 -5.71 4.79
CA LEU A 227 -13.87 -5.08 6.10
C LEU A 227 -12.99 -5.71 7.20
N VAL A 228 -12.90 -7.03 7.24
CA VAL A 228 -12.01 -7.75 8.17
C VAL A 228 -10.54 -7.38 7.92
N THR A 229 -10.15 -7.20 6.66
CA THR A 229 -8.80 -6.73 6.30
C THR A 229 -8.55 -5.32 6.83
N ALA A 230 -9.52 -4.41 6.72
CA ALA A 230 -9.39 -3.04 7.24
C ALA A 230 -9.28 -3.02 8.77
N VAL A 231 -10.13 -3.77 9.47
CA VAL A 231 -10.06 -3.91 10.94
C VAL A 231 -8.73 -4.53 11.36
N SER A 232 -8.24 -5.53 10.63
CA SER A 232 -6.96 -6.18 10.92
C SER A 232 -5.77 -5.24 10.71
N ASN A 233 -5.81 -4.36 9.69
CA ASN A 233 -4.81 -3.31 9.50
C ASN A 233 -4.86 -2.26 10.61
N LEU A 234 -6.05 -1.90 11.09
CA LEU A 234 -6.19 -1.01 12.24
C LEU A 234 -5.54 -1.62 13.49
N VAL A 235 -5.77 -2.90 13.76
CA VAL A 235 -5.12 -3.63 14.86
C VAL A 235 -3.60 -3.68 14.65
N ALA A 236 -3.14 -3.93 13.42
CA ALA A 236 -1.73 -3.98 13.08
C ALA A 236 -0.98 -2.68 13.40
N CYS A 237 -1.63 -1.52 13.22
CA CYS A 237 -1.05 -0.21 13.56
C CYS A 237 -0.59 -0.13 15.03
N PHE A 238 -1.30 -0.78 15.95
CA PHE A 238 -0.94 -0.81 17.37
C PHE A 238 -0.04 -1.98 17.76
N LEU A 239 -0.05 -3.05 16.97
CA LEU A 239 0.63 -4.30 17.29
C LEU A 239 2.10 -4.31 16.85
N VAL A 240 2.40 -3.65 15.73
CA VAL A 240 3.73 -3.63 15.10
C VAL A 240 4.81 -3.07 16.04
N ASP A 241 4.47 -2.04 16.82
CA ASP A 241 5.41 -1.42 17.75
C ASP A 241 5.62 -2.25 19.04
N ARG A 242 4.79 -3.27 19.32
CA ARG A 242 4.85 -4.07 20.56
C ARG A 242 5.51 -5.44 20.41
N LEU A 243 5.22 -6.17 19.33
CA LEU A 243 5.62 -7.59 19.20
C LEU A 243 6.92 -7.82 18.42
N GLY A 244 7.51 -6.77 17.88
CA GLY A 244 8.70 -6.87 17.03
C GLY A 244 8.41 -7.52 15.67
N ARG A 245 9.37 -7.41 14.75
CA ARG A 245 9.13 -7.65 13.32
C ARG A 245 9.22 -9.14 12.93
N ARG A 246 10.20 -9.86 13.48
CA ARG A 246 10.46 -11.27 13.12
C ARG A 246 9.33 -12.22 13.55
N PRO A 247 8.77 -12.15 14.77
CA PRO A 247 7.67 -13.03 15.18
C PRO A 247 6.41 -12.80 14.33
N LEU A 248 6.09 -11.54 14.03
CA LEU A 248 4.95 -11.17 13.18
C LEU A 248 5.11 -11.69 11.73
N LEU A 249 6.33 -11.65 11.17
CA LEU A 249 6.59 -12.26 9.86
C LEU A 249 6.36 -13.77 9.86
N LEU A 250 6.85 -14.50 10.88
CA LEU A 250 6.64 -15.94 10.99
C LEU A 250 5.17 -16.30 11.19
N TRP A 251 4.47 -15.56 12.06
CA TRP A 251 3.03 -15.69 12.27
C TRP A 251 2.26 -15.54 10.95
N SER A 252 2.54 -14.46 10.21
CA SER A 252 1.87 -14.22 8.94
C SER A 252 2.18 -15.28 7.89
N GLY A 253 3.43 -15.75 7.81
CA GLY A 253 3.81 -16.82 6.89
C GLY A 253 3.05 -18.13 7.15
N LEU A 254 2.96 -18.55 8.41
CA LEU A 254 2.20 -19.74 8.82
C LEU A 254 0.71 -19.59 8.52
N GLY A 255 0.13 -18.44 8.89
CA GLY A 255 -1.28 -18.15 8.67
C GLY A 255 -1.67 -18.16 7.20
N MET A 256 -0.89 -17.49 6.35
CA MET A 256 -1.12 -17.47 4.91
C MET A 256 -0.93 -18.85 4.28
N ALA A 257 0.05 -19.65 4.73
CA ALA A 257 0.24 -21.01 4.25
C ALA A 257 -0.96 -21.90 4.56
N VAL A 258 -1.49 -21.83 5.80
CA VAL A 258 -2.71 -22.55 6.19
C VAL A 258 -3.91 -22.10 5.37
N GLY A 259 -4.11 -20.79 5.23
CA GLY A 259 -5.24 -20.25 4.45
C GLY A 259 -5.19 -20.67 2.98
N GLN A 260 -4.03 -20.57 2.33
CA GLN A 260 -3.88 -21.01 0.94
C GLN A 260 -4.05 -22.52 0.78
N PHE A 261 -3.56 -23.31 1.74
CA PHE A 261 -3.79 -24.76 1.74
C PHE A 261 -5.28 -25.10 1.83
N LEU A 262 -6.04 -24.43 2.72
CA LEU A 262 -7.49 -24.64 2.84
C LEU A 262 -8.25 -24.23 1.58
N LEU A 263 -7.86 -23.13 0.94
CA LEU A 263 -8.45 -22.68 -0.32
C LEU A 263 -8.19 -23.71 -1.44
N GLY A 264 -6.96 -24.19 -1.57
CA GLY A 264 -6.58 -25.22 -2.54
C GLY A 264 -7.28 -26.56 -2.27
N LEU A 265 -7.41 -26.95 -0.99
CA LEU A 265 -8.11 -28.16 -0.58
C LEU A 265 -9.59 -28.10 -0.95
N PHE A 266 -10.25 -26.96 -0.76
CA PHE A 266 -11.64 -26.78 -1.18
C PHE A 266 -11.81 -27.03 -2.67
N PHE A 267 -11.04 -26.33 -3.51
CA PHE A 267 -11.17 -26.47 -4.97
C PHE A 267 -10.74 -27.86 -5.47
N TYR A 268 -9.86 -28.56 -4.75
CA TYR A 268 -9.55 -29.95 -5.03
C TYR A 268 -10.73 -30.88 -4.74
N LEU A 269 -11.44 -30.68 -3.63
CA LEU A 269 -12.62 -31.47 -3.26
C LEU A 269 -13.85 -31.13 -4.12
N ASP A 270 -13.99 -29.89 -4.54
CA ASP A 270 -15.10 -29.41 -5.38
C ASP A 270 -14.97 -29.83 -6.85
N ARG A 271 -13.88 -30.50 -7.23
CA ARG A 271 -13.62 -30.94 -8.61
C ARG A 271 -14.76 -31.79 -9.21
N ASP A 272 -15.43 -32.58 -8.38
CA ASP A 272 -16.55 -33.44 -8.78
C ASP A 272 -17.93 -32.81 -8.45
N GLY A 273 -17.98 -31.54 -8.04
CA GLY A 273 -19.21 -30.80 -7.73
C GLY A 273 -19.91 -31.23 -6.43
N THR A 274 -19.22 -31.97 -5.56
CA THR A 274 -19.78 -32.54 -4.33
C THR A 274 -19.56 -31.65 -3.08
N ALA A 275 -18.82 -30.55 -3.19
CA ALA A 275 -18.41 -29.74 -2.05
C ALA A 275 -19.31 -28.52 -1.76
N THR A 276 -20.55 -28.51 -2.25
CA THR A 276 -21.52 -27.41 -2.00
C THR A 276 -21.81 -27.17 -0.51
N ASN A 277 -21.69 -28.20 0.34
CA ASN A 277 -21.81 -28.07 1.79
C ASN A 277 -20.58 -27.43 2.47
N LEU A 278 -19.49 -27.22 1.72
CA LEU A 278 -18.22 -26.66 2.19
C LEU A 278 -17.95 -25.25 1.66
N SER A 279 -18.92 -24.56 1.05
CA SER A 279 -18.74 -23.18 0.52
C SER A 279 -18.33 -22.14 1.58
N TRP A 280 -18.43 -22.45 2.87
CA TRP A 280 -17.88 -21.60 3.94
C TRP A 280 -16.35 -21.65 4.04
N LEU A 281 -15.72 -22.72 3.53
CA LEU A 281 -14.29 -22.99 3.67
C LEU A 281 -13.42 -21.99 2.87
N PRO A 282 -13.74 -21.64 1.60
CA PRO A 282 -13.04 -20.57 0.89
C PRO A 282 -13.12 -19.21 1.59
N VAL A 283 -14.27 -18.89 2.18
CA VAL A 283 -14.47 -17.64 2.90
C VAL A 283 -13.58 -17.60 4.15
N LEU A 284 -13.56 -18.69 4.93
CA LEU A 284 -12.67 -18.82 6.09
C LEU A 284 -11.19 -18.73 5.68
N ALA A 285 -10.81 -19.42 4.61
CA ALA A 285 -9.45 -19.39 4.08
C ALA A 285 -9.03 -17.95 3.73
N CYS A 286 -9.89 -17.20 3.03
CA CYS A 286 -9.65 -15.80 2.70
C CYS A 286 -9.50 -14.92 3.96
N TYR A 287 -10.35 -15.12 4.98
CA TYR A 287 -10.21 -14.40 6.25
C TYR A 287 -8.85 -14.67 6.91
N ILE A 288 -8.43 -15.93 7.00
CA ILE A 288 -7.15 -16.31 7.60
C ILE A 288 -6.00 -15.64 6.84
N VAL A 289 -5.96 -15.74 5.50
CA VAL A 289 -4.93 -15.11 4.67
C VAL A 289 -4.90 -13.59 4.90
N GLN A 290 -6.06 -12.92 4.85
CA GLN A 290 -6.12 -11.47 4.94
C GLN A 290 -5.77 -10.92 6.34
N ILE A 291 -6.23 -11.58 7.42
CA ILE A 291 -5.91 -11.20 8.81
C ILE A 291 -4.41 -11.36 9.05
N THR A 292 -3.87 -12.52 8.68
CA THR A 292 -2.46 -12.86 8.95
C THR A 292 -1.53 -12.02 8.08
N MET A 293 -1.91 -11.71 6.84
CA MET A 293 -1.22 -10.75 5.98
C MET A 293 -1.21 -9.34 6.59
N ALA A 294 -2.38 -8.81 6.96
CA ALA A 294 -2.53 -7.46 7.47
C ALA A 294 -1.72 -7.22 8.77
N THR A 295 -1.64 -8.24 9.62
CA THR A 295 -0.93 -8.17 10.91
C THR A 295 0.58 -8.44 10.83
N GLY A 296 1.10 -8.94 9.70
CA GLY A 296 2.51 -9.29 9.55
C GLY A 296 3.14 -8.76 8.27
N VAL A 297 3.22 -9.59 7.22
CA VAL A 297 3.93 -9.25 5.95
C VAL A 297 3.52 -7.90 5.38
N GLY A 298 2.23 -7.53 5.44
CA GLY A 298 1.68 -6.29 4.85
C GLY A 298 2.45 -5.02 5.24
N PRO A 299 2.43 -4.58 6.51
CA PRO A 299 3.18 -3.41 6.96
C PRO A 299 4.69 -3.66 7.07
N ILE A 300 5.10 -4.86 7.51
CA ILE A 300 6.50 -5.11 7.88
C ILE A 300 7.43 -5.08 6.68
N ARG A 301 7.01 -5.55 5.50
CA ARG A 301 7.84 -5.53 4.28
C ARG A 301 8.28 -4.11 3.90
N TRP A 302 7.39 -3.13 4.06
CA TRP A 302 7.67 -1.73 3.77
C TRP A 302 8.59 -1.11 4.83
N MET A 303 8.31 -1.37 6.11
CA MET A 303 9.16 -0.90 7.21
C MET A 303 10.57 -1.48 7.12
N LEU A 304 10.69 -2.77 6.83
CA LEU A 304 11.97 -3.47 6.69
C LEU A 304 12.82 -2.84 5.57
N SER A 305 12.18 -2.43 4.48
CA SER A 305 12.86 -1.74 3.37
C SER A 305 13.37 -0.36 3.79
N ALA A 306 12.67 0.34 4.70
CA ALA A 306 13.13 1.62 5.21
C ALA A 306 14.24 1.48 6.29
N GLU A 307 14.27 0.38 7.04
CA GLU A 307 15.14 0.25 8.23
C GLU A 307 16.43 -0.54 8.00
N LEU A 308 16.49 -1.44 7.01
CA LEU A 308 17.65 -2.31 6.81
C LEU A 308 18.88 -1.62 6.19
N PHE A 309 18.69 -0.46 5.55
CA PHE A 309 19.73 0.17 4.72
C PHE A 309 20.31 1.43 5.36
N PRO A 310 21.63 1.67 5.16
CA PRO A 310 22.27 2.95 5.46
C PRO A 310 21.58 4.12 4.74
N ASP A 311 21.62 5.31 5.34
CA ASP A 311 20.94 6.51 4.83
C ASP A 311 21.28 6.81 3.36
N GLU A 312 22.53 6.55 2.95
CA GLU A 312 23.11 6.90 1.65
C GLU A 312 22.55 6.05 0.49
N VAL A 313 22.16 4.81 0.78
CA VAL A 313 21.65 3.82 -0.20
C VAL A 313 20.20 3.43 0.05
N ARG A 314 19.58 3.86 1.16
CA ARG A 314 18.20 3.51 1.52
C ARG A 314 17.22 3.82 0.41
N GLY A 315 17.32 4.99 -0.22
CA GLY A 315 16.46 5.37 -1.34
C GLY A 315 16.54 4.37 -2.49
N LEU A 316 17.77 4.11 -2.97
CA LEU A 316 18.03 3.18 -4.08
C LEU A 316 17.57 1.74 -3.76
N ALA A 317 17.92 1.25 -2.57
CA ALA A 317 17.59 -0.10 -2.13
C ALA A 317 16.08 -0.30 -1.92
N SER A 318 15.41 0.68 -1.32
CA SER A 318 13.95 0.67 -1.15
C SER A 318 13.23 0.72 -2.48
N SER A 319 13.72 1.53 -3.44
CA SER A 319 13.18 1.56 -4.80
C SER A 319 13.34 0.21 -5.49
N MET A 320 14.50 -0.44 -5.40
CA MET A 320 14.70 -1.78 -5.96
C MET A 320 13.75 -2.82 -5.35
N ALA A 321 13.61 -2.85 -4.03
CA ALA A 321 12.69 -3.76 -3.35
C ALA A 321 11.22 -3.49 -3.74
N THR A 322 10.86 -2.23 -3.94
CA THR A 322 9.53 -1.81 -4.43
C THR A 322 9.32 -2.24 -5.88
N THR A 323 10.32 -2.09 -6.75
CA THR A 323 10.25 -2.58 -8.14
C THR A 323 10.09 -4.10 -8.20
N VAL A 324 10.76 -4.85 -7.32
CA VAL A 324 10.59 -6.30 -7.22
C VAL A 324 9.17 -6.70 -6.78
N ASN A 325 8.45 -5.79 -6.13
CA ASN A 325 7.10 -6.06 -5.68
C ASN A 325 6.02 -5.87 -6.77
N TRP A 326 6.23 -4.99 -7.74
CA TRP A 326 5.24 -4.65 -8.77
C TRP A 326 5.53 -5.39 -10.07
#